data_AF-A0A0B2Q3W1-F1
#
_entry.id   AF-A0A0B2Q3W1-F1
#
_cell.length_a   1.000
_cell.length_b   1.000
_cell.length_c   1.000
_cell.angle_alpha   90.00
_cell.angle_beta   90.00
_cell.angle_gamma   90.00
#
_symmetry.space_group_name_H-M   'P 1'
#
loop_
_entity.id
_entity.type
_entity.pdbx_description
1 polymer ?
#
loop_
_entity_poly.entity_id
_entity_poly.type
_entity_poly.pdbx_seq_one_letter_code
_entity_poly.pdbx_strand_id
1 'polypeptide(L)' 'MNMRVEPGEAPPYAGALDCALKTVRAEGPMALYKGFIPTISRQGPFTVVLFVTLEQVRKLLKDF' A
#
# COMPACT_ATOMS: atom_id res chain seq x y z
N MET A 1 -3.55 -12.93 -0.53
CA MET A 1 -2.31 -12.91 -1.35
C MET A 1 -1.79 -14.34 -1.46
N ASN A 2 -2.37 -15.14 -2.35
CA ASN A 2 -1.86 -16.48 -2.66
C ASN A 2 -1.13 -16.38 -3.99
N MET A 3 0.20 -16.45 -3.96
CA MET A 3 0.96 -16.63 -5.19
C MET A 3 0.60 -18.01 -5.74
N ARG A 4 -0.12 -18.06 -6.87
CA ARG A 4 -0.39 -19.33 -7.56
C ARG A 4 0.92 -19.79 -8.16
N VAL A 5 1.55 -20.79 -7.54
CA VAL A 5 2.69 -21.51 -8.10
C VAL A 5 2.12 -22.57 -9.04
N GLU A 6 2.60 -22.63 -10.28
CA GLU A 6 2.19 -23.68 -11.22
C GLU A 6 2.53 -25.06 -10.65
N PRO A 7 1.66 -26.07 -10.82
CA PRO A 7 1.86 -27.38 -10.23
C PRO A 7 3.05 -28.08 -10.89
N GLY A 8 4.22 -28.02 -10.25
CA GLY A 8 5.45 -28.64 -10.73
C GLY A 8 6.73 -27.86 -10.41
N GLU A 9 6.62 -26.59 -10.01
CA GLU A 9 7.79 -25.73 -9.75
C GLU A 9 7.92 -25.37 -8.27
N ALA A 10 9.15 -25.37 -7.75
CA ALA A 10 9.40 -24.96 -6.38
C ALA A 10 9.03 -23.48 -6.22
N PRO A 11 8.43 -23.06 -5.09
CA PRO A 11 8.05 -21.67 -4.89
C PRO A 11 9.29 -20.76 -5.06
N PRO A 12 9.19 -19.66 -5.85
CA PRO A 12 10.34 -18.80 -6.16
C PRO A 12 10.96 -18.15 -4.92
N TYR A 13 10.19 -18.08 -3.82
CA TYR A 13 10.59 -17.56 -2.53
C TYR A 13 10.13 -18.51 -1.43
N ALA A 14 11.07 -18.92 -0.57
CA ALA A 14 10.78 -19.79 0.58
C ALA A 14 10.03 -19.05 1.71
N GLY A 15 9.98 -17.71 1.66
CA GLY A 15 9.27 -16.87 2.62
C GLY A 15 9.38 -15.38 2.29
N ALA A 16 8.68 -14.55 3.07
CA ALA A 16 8.67 -13.09 2.88
C ALA A 16 10.05 -12.45 3.02
N LEU A 17 10.88 -12.97 3.93
CA LEU A 17 12.25 -12.47 4.15
C LEU A 17 13.20 -12.83 3.00
N ASP A 18 13.10 -14.04 2.44
CA ASP A 18 13.90 -14.46 1.28
C ASP A 18 13.54 -13.64 0.03
N CYS A 19 12.25 -13.35 -0.16
CA CYS A 19 11.77 -12.45 -1.20
C CYS A 19 12.29 -11.02 -1.03
N ALA A 20 12.20 -10.46 0.18
CA ALA A 20 12.72 -9.12 0.45
C ALA A 20 14.22 -9.02 0.20
N LEU A 21 15.00 -10.01 0.64
CA LEU A 21 16.45 -10.04 0.46
C LEU A 21 16.85 -10.18 -1.02
N LYS A 22 16.21 -11.09 -1.77
CA LYS A 22 16.43 -11.25 -3.21
C LYS A 22 16.04 -10.00 -3.99
N THR A 23 14.91 -9.37 -3.65
CA THR A 23 14.43 -8.14 -4.30
C THR A 23 15.39 -6.97 -4.05
N VAL A 24 15.87 -6.79 -2.81
CA VAL A 24 16.85 -5.73 -2.48
C VAL A 24 18.17 -5.96 -3.21
N ARG A 25 18.64 -7.21 -3.32
CA ARG A 25 19.88 -7.54 -4.04
C ARG A 25 19.75 -7.36 -5.55
N ALA A 26 18.58 -7.63 -6.14
CA ALA A 26 18.36 -7.56 -7.58
C ALA A 26 18.05 -6.13 -8.08
N GLU A 27 17.17 -5.40 -7.37
CA GLU A 27 16.67 -4.09 -7.81
C GLU A 27 17.07 -2.92 -6.90
N GLY A 28 17.73 -3.21 -5.77
CA GLY A 28 18.11 -2.21 -4.78
C GLY A 28 17.00 -1.92 -3.75
N PRO A 29 17.34 -1.20 -2.66
CA PRO A 29 16.42 -0.91 -1.55
C PRO A 29 15.22 -0.04 -1.97
N MET A 30 15.33 0.73 -3.05
CA MET A 30 14.21 1.52 -3.58
C MET A 30 13.09 0.68 -4.22
N ALA A 31 13.37 -0.56 -4.60
CA ALA A 31 12.35 -1.44 -5.18
C ALA A 31 11.21 -1.76 -4.20
N LEU A 32 11.52 -1.84 -2.91
CA LEU A 32 10.52 -2.00 -1.84
C LEU A 32 9.58 -0.79 -1.72
N TYR A 33 10.04 0.40 -2.10
CA TYR A 33 9.25 1.64 -2.01
C TYR A 33 8.42 1.95 -3.27
N LYS A 34 8.59 1.21 -4.37
CA LYS A 34 7.81 1.42 -5.60
C LYS A 34 6.29 1.30 -5.39
N GLY A 35 5.84 0.49 -4.40
CA GLY A 35 4.43 0.34 -4.03
C GLY A 35 3.90 1.36 -3.01
N PHE A 36 4.77 2.21 -2.46
CA PHE A 36 4.40 3.18 -1.44
C PHE A 36 3.61 4.36 -2.03
N ILE A 37 4.05 4.86 -3.19
CA ILE A 37 3.38 5.94 -3.94
C ILE A 37 1.91 5.61 -4.27
N PRO A 38 1.58 4.45 -4.89
CA PRO A 38 0.18 4.11 -5.19
C PRO A 38 -0.67 3.85 -3.92
N THR A 39 -0.02 3.53 -2.79
CA THR A 39 -0.72 3.37 -1.51
C THR A 39 -1.07 4.71 -0.90
N ILE A 40 -0.12 5.65 -0.90
CA ILE A 40 -0.36 7.02 -0.43
C ILE A 40 -1.36 7.73 -1.35
N SER A 41 -1.23 7.61 -2.67
CA SER A 41 -2.11 8.29 -3.62
C SER A 41 -3.56 7.86 -3.49
N ARG A 42 -3.83 6.64 -3.01
CA ARG A 42 -5.18 6.15 -2.70
C ARG A 42 -5.66 6.64 -1.33
N GLN A 43 -4.79 6.63 -0.32
CA GLN A 43 -5.16 7.01 1.04
C GLN A 43 -5.36 8.53 1.19
N GLY A 44 -4.55 9.33 0.49
CA GLY A 44 -4.61 10.79 0.47
C GLY A 44 -6.00 11.35 0.16
N PRO A 45 -6.61 11.04 -1.01
CA PRO A 45 -7.92 11.57 -1.37
C PRO A 45 -9.01 11.11 -0.40
N PHE A 46 -8.95 9.87 0.07
CA PHE A 46 -9.92 9.36 1.05
C PHE A 46 -9.89 10.17 2.35
N THR A 47 -8.70 10.43 2.88
CA THR A 47 -8.52 11.25 4.09
C THR A 47 -8.97 12.69 3.85
N VAL A 48 -8.68 13.29 2.69
CA VAL A 48 -9.11 14.66 2.36
C VAL A 48 -10.63 14.78 2.32
N VAL A 49 -11.33 13.85 1.66
CA VAL A 49 -12.80 13.85 1.58
C VAL A 49 -13.43 13.73 2.97
N LEU A 50 -12.87 12.89 3.84
CA LEU A 50 -13.31 12.77 5.23
C LEU A 50 -13.19 14.10 5.99
N PHE A 51 -12.04 14.78 5.88
CA PHE A 51 -11.81 16.06 6.54
C PHE A 51 -12.76 17.16 6.04
N VAL A 52 -12.92 17.29 4.72
CA VAL A 52 -13.84 18.29 4.14
C VAL A 52 -15.27 18.05 4.63
N THR A 53 -15.72 16.80 4.64
CA THR A 53 -17.06 16.45 5.13
C THR A 53 -17.25 16.84 6.59
N LEU A 54 -16.26 16.55 7.44
CA LEU A 54 -16.29 16.93 8.86
C LEU A 54 -16.29 18.45 9.07
N GLU A 55 -15.57 19.22 8.26
CA GLU A 55 -15.59 20.68 8.32
C GLU A 55 -16.97 21.25 7.98
N GLN A 56 -17.61 20.74 6.93
CA GLN A 56 -18.96 21.16 6.53
C GLN A 56 -19.98 20.84 7.62
N VAL A 57 -19.93 19.64 8.19
CA VAL A 57 -20.81 19.22 9.30
C VAL A 57 -20.57 20.08 10.55
N ARG A 58 -19.31 20.38 10.89
CA ARG A 58 -19.00 21.24 12.06
C ARG A 58 -19.48 22.67 11.89
N LYS A 59 -19.40 23.25 10.69
CA LYS A 59 -19.95 24.59 10.42
C LYS A 59 -21.45 24.60 10.63
N LEU A 60 -22.15 23.65 10.01
CA LEU A 60 -23.60 23.53 10.08
C LEU A 60 -24.12 23.30 11.51
N LEU A 61 -23.37 22.56 12.34
CA LEU A 61 -23.67 22.38 13.77
C LEU A 61 -23.39 23.63 14.61
N LYS A 62 -22.43 24.46 14.21
CA LYS A 62 -22.04 25.68 14.95
C LYS A 62 -22.91 26.89 14.59
N ASP A 63 -23.53 26.86 13.42
CA ASP A 63 -24.51 27.84 12.93
C ASP A 63 -25.93 27.59 13.49
N PHE A 64 -26.15 26.47 14.19
CA PHE A 64 -27.40 26.12 14.88
C PHE A 64 -27.31 26.43 16.38
#